data_AF-A0A935E2K9-F1
#
_entry.id   AF-A0A935E2K9-F1
#
_cell.length_a   1.000
_cell.length_b   1.000
_cell.length_c   1.000
_cell.angle_alpha   90.00
_cell.angle_beta   90.00
_cell.angle_gamma   90.00
#
_symmetry.space_group_name_H-M   'P 1'
#
loop_
_entity.id
_entity.type
_entity.pdbx_description
1 polymer ?
#
loop_
_entity_poly.entity_id
_entity_poly.type
_entity_poly.pdbx_seq_one_letter_code
_entity_poly.pdbx_strand_id
1 'polypeptide(L)'
;MRTLHYCSALFASLAALPAAAALIVDTGAGANGQPWSFETAQYFAGEFSVESRQVIQSVEGYYSNIESPSGSVTIRLHRDGGNIPGGILFSRSHALPGASALDWYGVFGLDWMIDPGTYWVSFEPDGGIKGIHPGKAPNPMNEYAQHSGGGWLDWGENYFDYLDVGVRIDATPPAGLPTPGSLALLGAGLAVLAVARRTPVDADDGSAPYNASGHPRPGAR
;
A
#
# COMPACT_ATOMS: atom_id res chain seq x y z
N MET A 1 6.85 28.07 -55.46
CA MET A 1 7.37 26.98 -54.61
C MET A 1 6.81 27.20 -53.21
N ARG A 2 5.97 26.28 -52.72
CA ARG A 2 5.26 26.38 -51.43
C ARG A 2 6.05 25.62 -50.36
N THR A 3 6.43 26.30 -49.30
CA THR A 3 7.08 25.74 -48.10
C THR A 3 6.03 25.01 -47.25
N LEU A 4 6.18 23.68 -47.11
CA LEU A 4 5.41 22.86 -46.17
C LEU A 4 6.13 22.87 -44.82
N HIS A 5 5.48 23.41 -43.78
CA HIS A 5 5.93 23.31 -42.40
C HIS A 5 5.40 21.99 -41.82
N TYR A 6 6.30 21.07 -41.43
CA TYR A 6 5.96 19.87 -40.68
C TYR A 6 5.83 20.23 -39.19
N CYS A 7 4.60 20.23 -38.69
CA CYS A 7 4.30 20.31 -37.27
C CYS A 7 4.31 18.88 -36.70
N SER A 8 5.46 18.42 -36.22
CA SER A 8 5.55 17.11 -35.55
C SER A 8 5.10 17.27 -34.10
N ALA A 9 3.85 16.87 -33.81
CA ALA A 9 3.36 16.71 -32.45
C ALA A 9 3.92 15.40 -31.86
N LEU A 10 4.85 15.52 -30.91
CA LEU A 10 5.36 14.40 -30.13
C LEU A 10 4.30 14.01 -29.08
N PHE A 11 3.58 12.91 -29.30
CA PHE A 11 2.70 12.32 -28.30
C PHE A 11 3.55 11.56 -27.27
N ALA A 12 3.77 12.16 -26.09
CA ALA A 12 4.32 11.45 -24.94
C ALA A 12 3.22 10.58 -24.31
N SER A 13 3.27 9.28 -24.53
CA SER A 13 2.40 8.30 -23.87
C SER A 13 2.75 8.22 -22.38
N LEU A 14 1.90 8.79 -21.52
CA LEU A 14 2.01 8.69 -20.08
C LEU A 14 1.58 7.27 -19.65
N ALA A 15 2.54 6.36 -19.48
CA ALA A 15 2.25 5.05 -18.90
C ALA A 15 2.07 5.22 -17.39
N ALA A 16 0.87 4.98 -16.88
CA ALA A 16 0.64 4.87 -15.44
C ALA A 16 1.40 3.63 -14.93
N LEU A 17 2.40 3.83 -14.07
CA LEU A 17 3.06 2.73 -13.38
C LEU A 17 2.04 2.07 -12.44
N PRO A 18 1.97 0.72 -12.39
CA PRO A 18 1.12 0.04 -11.43
C PRO A 18 1.54 0.45 -10.00
N ALA A 19 0.57 0.78 -9.16
CA ALA A 19 0.81 0.99 -7.74
C ALA A 19 1.32 -0.32 -7.14
N ALA A 20 2.52 -0.29 -6.54
CA ALA A 20 3.10 -1.47 -5.92
C ALA A 20 2.37 -1.79 -4.62
N ALA A 21 2.07 -3.08 -4.45
CA ALA A 21 1.70 -3.70 -3.19
C ALA A 21 2.73 -3.35 -2.10
N ALA A 22 2.25 -2.89 -0.95
CA ALA A 22 3.06 -2.59 0.21
C ALA A 22 2.49 -3.31 1.43
N LEU A 23 3.36 -3.87 2.25
CA LEU A 23 3.00 -4.39 3.56
C LEU A 23 2.54 -3.21 4.42
N ILE A 24 1.24 -3.16 4.70
CA ILE A 24 0.65 -2.20 5.65
C ILE A 24 0.69 -2.73 7.08
N VAL A 25 0.86 -4.05 7.24
CA VAL A 25 1.16 -4.73 8.50
C VAL A 25 2.21 -5.81 8.21
N ASP A 26 3.30 -5.81 8.97
CA ASP A 26 4.25 -6.93 9.04
C ASP A 26 4.77 -7.06 10.47
N THR A 27 4.16 -7.95 11.25
CA THR A 27 4.57 -8.13 12.64
C THR A 27 5.85 -8.95 12.77
N GLY A 28 6.27 -9.63 11.70
CA GLY A 28 7.32 -10.65 11.73
C GLY A 28 6.85 -11.97 12.37
N ALA A 29 7.70 -12.99 12.29
CA ALA A 29 7.35 -14.31 12.83
C ALA A 29 7.54 -14.36 14.35
N GLY A 30 6.54 -14.87 15.06
CA GLY A 30 6.60 -15.18 16.49
C GLY A 30 7.40 -16.45 16.84
N ALA A 31 8.40 -16.82 16.03
CA ALA A 31 9.03 -18.15 16.06
C ALA A 31 9.68 -18.54 17.40
N ASN A 32 9.99 -17.56 18.27
CA ASN A 32 10.57 -17.76 19.59
C ASN A 32 9.59 -17.49 20.75
N GLY A 33 8.30 -17.30 20.43
CA GLY A 33 7.25 -17.00 21.40
C GLY A 33 6.65 -18.21 22.09
N GLN A 34 5.77 -17.92 23.05
CA GLN A 34 4.91 -18.94 23.64
C GLN A 34 3.98 -19.50 22.54
N PRO A 35 3.89 -20.83 22.36
CA PRO A 35 2.95 -21.41 21.43
C PRO A 35 1.55 -21.39 22.04
N TRP A 36 0.65 -20.57 21.51
CA TRP A 36 -0.75 -20.59 21.88
C TRP A 36 -1.49 -21.67 21.12
N SER A 37 -2.40 -22.40 21.78
CA SER A 37 -3.29 -23.33 21.09
C SER A 37 -4.11 -22.60 20.03
N PHE A 38 -4.18 -23.19 18.84
CA PHE A 38 -4.91 -22.64 17.70
C PHE A 38 -5.88 -23.69 17.17
N GLU A 39 -7.15 -23.56 17.55
CA GLU A 39 -8.22 -24.53 17.30
C GLU A 39 -9.59 -23.86 17.39
N THR A 40 -10.67 -24.54 17.00
CA THR A 40 -12.02 -23.91 16.97
C THR A 40 -12.47 -23.31 18.31
N ALA A 41 -12.00 -23.87 19.41
CA ALA A 41 -12.31 -23.37 20.76
C ALA A 41 -11.46 -22.15 21.17
N GLN A 42 -10.33 -21.91 20.50
CA GLN A 42 -9.41 -20.82 20.83
C GLN A 42 -8.67 -20.29 19.60
N TYR A 43 -8.87 -19.01 19.31
CA TYR A 43 -8.20 -18.31 18.23
C TYR A 43 -8.10 -16.82 18.49
N PHE A 44 -7.44 -16.10 17.58
CA PHE A 44 -6.94 -14.75 17.85
C PHE A 44 -7.29 -13.77 16.75
N ALA A 45 -7.33 -12.50 17.14
CA ALA A 45 -7.37 -11.36 16.23
C ALA A 45 -6.37 -10.31 16.65
N GLY A 46 -5.97 -9.47 15.70
CA GLY A 46 -5.13 -8.28 15.95
C GLY A 46 -5.73 -7.04 15.32
N GLU A 47 -5.56 -5.90 15.98
CA GLU A 47 -6.06 -4.60 15.56
C GLU A 47 -5.01 -3.81 14.76
N PHE A 48 -5.43 -3.20 13.66
CA PHE A 48 -4.59 -2.30 12.87
C PHE A 48 -5.38 -1.10 12.35
N SER A 49 -4.66 -0.01 12.07
CA SER A 49 -5.24 1.20 11.51
C SER A 49 -4.64 1.52 10.14
N VAL A 50 -5.45 2.10 9.26
CA VAL A 50 -5.02 2.63 7.97
C VAL A 50 -5.37 4.12 7.86
N GLU A 51 -4.43 4.93 7.39
CA GLU A 51 -4.60 6.39 7.29
C GLU A 51 -5.21 6.85 5.96
N SER A 52 -5.21 5.95 4.97
CA SER A 52 -5.71 6.22 3.62
C SER A 52 -6.53 5.03 3.14
N ARG A 53 -7.38 5.24 2.12
CA ARG A 53 -8.13 4.16 1.49
C ARG A 53 -7.15 3.14 0.89
N GLN A 54 -7.38 1.85 1.16
CA GLN A 54 -6.54 0.74 0.71
C GLN A 54 -7.39 -0.35 0.06
N VAL A 55 -6.76 -1.16 -0.79
CA VAL A 55 -7.30 -2.42 -1.30
C VAL A 55 -6.37 -3.53 -0.84
N ILE A 56 -6.80 -4.32 0.14
CA ILE A 56 -6.04 -5.45 0.67
C ILE A 56 -5.94 -6.52 -0.42
N GLN A 57 -4.73 -7.02 -0.65
CA GLN A 57 -4.37 -8.02 -1.66
C GLN A 57 -4.11 -9.40 -1.04
N SER A 58 -3.54 -9.43 0.16
CA SER A 58 -3.35 -10.65 0.93
C SER A 58 -3.41 -10.40 2.43
N VAL A 59 -3.77 -11.46 3.16
CA VAL A 59 -3.73 -11.52 4.62
C VAL A 59 -3.17 -12.87 5.00
N GLU A 60 -2.11 -12.86 5.81
CA GLU A 60 -1.40 -14.06 6.25
C GLU A 60 -1.20 -14.01 7.77
N GLY A 61 -1.17 -15.18 8.38
CA GLY A 61 -0.78 -15.36 9.78
C GLY A 61 0.25 -16.46 9.92
N TYR A 62 1.01 -16.42 11.01
CA TYR A 62 2.10 -17.36 11.27
C TYR A 62 1.65 -18.46 12.22
N TYR A 63 1.12 -19.55 11.67
CA TYR A 63 0.55 -20.65 12.45
C TYR A 63 0.82 -22.00 11.78
N SER A 64 0.39 -23.08 12.43
CA SER A 64 0.55 -24.45 11.92
C SER A 64 -0.71 -25.28 12.16
N ASN A 65 -0.73 -26.49 11.61
CA ASN A 65 -1.66 -27.54 12.01
C ASN A 65 -0.84 -28.78 12.37
N ILE A 66 -0.68 -29.05 13.67
CA ILE A 66 0.24 -30.08 14.15
C ILE A 66 -0.37 -31.49 14.12
N GLU A 67 -1.70 -31.58 14.04
CA GLU A 67 -2.42 -32.86 13.96
C GLU A 67 -2.88 -33.20 12.53
N SER A 68 -3.33 -34.44 12.34
CA SER A 68 -4.16 -34.85 11.20
C SER A 68 -5.57 -35.10 11.75
N PRO A 69 -6.64 -34.59 11.12
CA PRO A 69 -6.79 -34.33 9.69
C PRO A 69 -6.41 -32.92 9.22
N SER A 70 -6.54 -32.68 7.92
CA SER A 70 -6.59 -31.32 7.35
C SER A 70 -7.86 -30.60 7.78
N GLY A 71 -7.81 -29.27 7.81
CA GLY A 71 -8.96 -28.41 8.03
C GLY A 71 -8.89 -27.15 7.19
N SER A 72 -9.58 -26.11 7.64
CA SER A 72 -9.55 -24.79 7.04
C SER A 72 -9.43 -23.70 8.09
N VAL A 73 -8.82 -22.59 7.71
CA VAL A 73 -8.79 -21.37 8.52
C VAL A 73 -9.56 -20.31 7.75
N THR A 74 -10.55 -19.72 8.40
CA THR A 74 -11.31 -18.59 7.87
C THR A 74 -10.68 -17.30 8.37
N ILE A 75 -10.17 -16.50 7.44
CA ILE A 75 -9.62 -15.18 7.75
C ILE A 75 -10.72 -14.16 7.55
N ARG A 76 -10.96 -13.33 8.57
CA ARG A 76 -11.99 -12.28 8.51
C ARG A 76 -11.41 -10.93 8.82
N LEU A 77 -11.93 -9.94 8.13
CA LEU A 77 -11.73 -8.54 8.45
C LEU A 77 -12.99 -8.03 9.13
N HIS A 78 -12.83 -7.37 10.27
CA HIS A 78 -13.92 -6.82 11.07
C HIS A 78 -13.79 -5.31 11.17
N ARG A 79 -14.93 -4.64 11.38
CA ARG A 79 -14.95 -3.29 11.92
C ARG A 79 -14.36 -3.29 13.33
N ASP A 80 -13.84 -2.15 13.74
CA ASP A 80 -13.57 -1.89 15.14
C ASP A 80 -14.83 -2.07 16.01
N GLY A 81 -14.67 -2.79 17.13
CA GLY A 81 -15.67 -3.03 18.16
C GLY A 81 -15.27 -2.47 19.53
N GLY A 82 -14.19 -1.68 19.62
CA GLY A 82 -13.54 -1.30 20.87
C GLY A 82 -12.41 -2.27 21.18
N ASN A 83 -12.46 -2.95 22.33
CA ASN A 83 -11.38 -3.88 22.74
C ASN A 83 -11.43 -5.24 22.01
N ILE A 84 -12.42 -5.47 21.15
CA ILE A 84 -12.63 -6.74 20.47
C ILE A 84 -13.10 -6.52 19.02
N PRO A 85 -12.94 -7.54 18.14
CA PRO A 85 -13.47 -7.49 16.79
C PRO A 85 -14.99 -7.24 16.76
N GLY A 86 -15.40 -6.25 15.97
CA GLY A 86 -16.80 -5.92 15.72
C GLY A 86 -17.42 -6.74 14.58
N GLY A 87 -18.36 -6.13 13.87
CA GLY A 87 -19.06 -6.76 12.74
C GLY A 87 -18.12 -7.11 11.57
N ILE A 88 -18.32 -8.28 10.98
CA ILE A 88 -17.53 -8.78 9.84
C ILE A 88 -17.78 -7.91 8.59
N LEU A 89 -16.71 -7.48 7.94
CA LEU A 89 -16.71 -6.78 6.65
C LEU A 89 -16.43 -7.74 5.49
N PHE A 90 -15.41 -8.57 5.64
CA PHE A 90 -14.96 -9.51 4.62
C PHE A 90 -14.52 -10.83 5.25
N SER A 91 -14.57 -11.90 4.46
CA SER A 91 -14.19 -13.24 4.89
C SER A 91 -13.68 -14.04 3.70
N ARG A 92 -12.59 -14.78 3.89
CA ARG A 92 -12.12 -15.80 2.94
C ARG A 92 -11.43 -16.91 3.72
N SER A 93 -11.69 -18.15 3.33
CA SER A 93 -11.06 -19.31 3.93
C SER A 93 -9.99 -19.89 3.01
N HIS A 94 -8.98 -20.52 3.60
CA HIS A 94 -8.05 -21.37 2.86
C HIS A 94 -7.99 -22.74 3.55
N ALA A 95 -7.64 -23.77 2.77
CA ALA A 95 -7.36 -25.09 3.31
C ALA A 95 -5.98 -25.10 3.97
N LEU A 96 -5.87 -25.80 5.10
CA LEU A 96 -4.60 -26.05 5.78
C LEU A 96 -4.42 -27.58 5.95
N PRO A 97 -3.43 -28.18 5.28
CA PRO A 97 -3.17 -29.61 5.39
C PRO A 97 -2.92 -30.06 6.84
N GLY A 98 -3.20 -31.34 7.12
CA GLY A 98 -2.77 -31.96 8.38
C GLY A 98 -1.25 -32.02 8.46
N ALA A 99 -0.70 -31.94 9.67
CA ALA A 99 0.74 -31.89 9.92
C ALA A 99 1.47 -30.80 9.10
N SER A 100 0.82 -29.65 8.89
CA SER A 100 1.45 -28.48 8.30
C SER A 100 2.48 -27.90 9.26
N ALA A 101 3.67 -27.60 8.75
CA ALA A 101 4.72 -26.94 9.51
C ALA A 101 4.27 -25.55 9.99
N LEU A 102 5.02 -24.97 10.91
CA LEU A 102 4.84 -23.57 11.30
C LEU A 102 5.41 -22.65 10.22
N ASP A 103 4.51 -21.94 9.53
CA ASP A 103 4.86 -21.05 8.43
C ASP A 103 3.79 -19.95 8.24
N TRP A 104 4.00 -19.08 7.27
CA TRP A 104 3.01 -18.10 6.83
C TRP A 104 1.96 -18.78 5.95
N TYR A 105 0.71 -18.74 6.42
CA TYR A 105 -0.45 -19.20 5.69
C TYR A 105 -1.51 -18.12 5.63
N GLY A 106 -2.26 -18.08 4.54
CA GLY A 106 -3.21 -17.02 4.34
C GLY A 106 -4.04 -17.10 3.08
N VAL A 107 -4.64 -15.97 2.76
CA VAL A 107 -5.49 -15.76 1.59
C VAL A 107 -4.88 -14.68 0.71
N PHE A 108 -4.95 -14.90 -0.61
CA PHE A 108 -4.31 -14.05 -1.62
C PHE A 108 -5.30 -13.70 -2.73
N GLY A 109 -4.94 -12.71 -3.56
CA GLY A 109 -5.81 -12.22 -4.64
C GLY A 109 -7.12 -11.66 -4.10
N LEU A 110 -7.02 -10.88 -3.03
CA LEU A 110 -8.11 -10.16 -2.42
C LEU A 110 -8.35 -8.82 -3.13
N ASP A 111 -9.58 -8.34 -3.04
CA ASP A 111 -10.04 -7.04 -3.54
C ASP A 111 -10.80 -6.28 -2.43
N TRP A 112 -10.42 -6.51 -1.18
CA TRP A 112 -11.09 -5.93 -0.02
C TRP A 112 -10.74 -4.46 0.12
N MET A 113 -11.65 -3.61 -0.35
CA MET A 113 -11.51 -2.17 -0.25
C MET A 113 -11.93 -1.68 1.14
N ILE A 114 -11.04 -0.95 1.80
CA ILE A 114 -11.26 -0.35 3.11
C ILE A 114 -10.94 1.15 3.10
N ASP A 115 -11.74 1.90 3.84
CA ASP A 115 -11.53 3.32 4.08
C ASP A 115 -10.56 3.57 5.26
N PRO A 116 -10.03 4.79 5.41
CA PRO A 116 -9.28 5.16 6.61
C PRO A 116 -10.05 4.80 7.88
N GLY A 117 -9.38 4.19 8.85
CA GLY A 117 -10.01 3.72 10.09
C GLY A 117 -9.25 2.58 10.76
N THR A 118 -9.85 2.05 11.83
CA THR A 118 -9.33 0.94 12.61
C THR A 118 -10.14 -0.32 12.34
N TYR A 119 -9.43 -1.44 12.25
CA TYR A 119 -9.97 -2.73 11.84
C TYR A 119 -9.31 -3.86 12.62
N TRP A 120 -10.00 -4.99 12.66
CA TRP A 120 -9.46 -6.21 13.24
C TRP A 120 -9.37 -7.31 12.19
N VAL A 121 -8.29 -8.08 12.24
CA VAL A 121 -8.15 -9.30 11.44
C VAL A 121 -8.16 -10.52 12.36
N SER A 122 -9.03 -11.49 12.08
CA SER A 122 -9.09 -12.75 12.82
C SER A 122 -8.66 -13.93 11.96
N PHE A 123 -8.14 -14.97 12.63
CA PHE A 123 -7.79 -16.25 12.02
C PHE A 123 -8.60 -17.34 12.70
N GLU A 124 -9.64 -17.86 12.05
CA GLU A 124 -10.64 -18.71 12.68
C GLU A 124 -10.57 -20.15 12.16
N PRO A 125 -9.90 -21.07 12.88
CA PRO A 125 -9.76 -22.46 12.50
C PRO A 125 -11.07 -23.24 12.66
N ASP A 126 -11.35 -24.13 11.71
CA ASP A 126 -12.44 -25.11 11.82
C ASP A 126 -12.04 -26.32 12.68
N GLY A 127 -12.99 -27.26 12.85
CA GLY A 127 -12.80 -28.44 13.70
C GLY A 127 -11.76 -29.44 13.19
N GLY A 128 -11.21 -29.24 12.00
CA GLY A 128 -10.11 -30.04 11.45
C GLY A 128 -8.73 -29.53 11.87
N ILE A 129 -8.64 -28.37 12.51
CA ILE A 129 -7.36 -27.77 12.90
C ILE A 129 -7.11 -27.97 14.40
N LYS A 130 -5.95 -28.55 14.71
CA LYS A 130 -5.32 -28.43 16.01
C LYS A 130 -3.88 -28.00 15.80
N GLY A 131 -3.64 -26.72 16.03
CA GLY A 131 -2.43 -26.03 15.65
C GLY A 131 -1.80 -25.26 16.79
N ILE A 132 -0.73 -24.55 16.44
CA ILE A 132 -0.14 -23.51 17.28
C ILE A 132 -0.11 -22.19 16.52
N HIS A 133 -0.34 -21.09 17.24
CA HIS A 133 -0.17 -19.73 16.76
C HIS A 133 0.80 -19.03 17.72
N PRO A 134 2.11 -19.03 17.41
CA PRO A 134 3.12 -18.49 18.32
C PRO A 134 3.03 -16.97 18.49
N GLY A 135 3.29 -16.53 19.72
CA GLY A 135 3.37 -15.10 20.05
C GLY A 135 4.76 -14.48 19.90
N LYS A 136 4.98 -13.33 20.53
CA LYS A 136 6.23 -12.54 20.52
C LYS A 136 6.73 -12.17 19.11
N ALA A 137 5.83 -11.82 18.22
CA ALA A 137 6.18 -11.19 16.96
C ALA A 137 6.99 -9.90 17.23
N PRO A 138 8.07 -9.63 16.49
CA PRO A 138 9.00 -8.52 16.79
C PRO A 138 8.39 -7.12 16.64
N ASN A 139 7.37 -6.96 15.81
CA ASN A 139 6.66 -5.69 15.60
C ASN A 139 5.16 -5.89 15.88
N PRO A 140 4.74 -5.99 17.14
CA PRO A 140 3.36 -6.33 17.44
C PRO A 140 2.37 -5.26 16.94
N MET A 141 1.14 -5.70 16.70
CA MET A 141 -0.02 -4.86 16.40
C MET A 141 -0.42 -4.02 17.62
N ASN A 142 -1.36 -3.09 17.44
CA ASN A 142 -1.73 -2.14 18.49
C ASN A 142 -2.46 -2.80 19.66
N GLU A 143 -3.26 -3.83 19.38
CA GLU A 143 -4.08 -4.55 20.33
C GLU A 143 -4.36 -5.96 19.79
N TYR A 144 -4.66 -6.90 20.70
CA TYR A 144 -5.08 -8.25 20.34
C TYR A 144 -6.36 -8.67 21.04
N ALA A 145 -7.02 -9.69 20.50
CA ALA A 145 -8.19 -10.28 21.12
C ALA A 145 -8.13 -11.79 21.05
N GLN A 146 -8.63 -12.44 22.09
CA GLN A 146 -8.79 -13.88 22.14
C GLN A 146 -10.26 -14.25 22.05
N HIS A 147 -10.58 -15.16 21.13
CA HIS A 147 -11.84 -15.87 21.13
C HIS A 147 -11.71 -17.13 21.98
N SER A 148 -12.60 -17.31 22.95
CA SER A 148 -12.66 -18.50 23.80
C SER A 148 -14.05 -18.67 24.40
N GLY A 149 -14.45 -19.90 24.71
CA GLY A 149 -15.74 -20.17 25.36
C GLY A 149 -16.97 -19.77 24.54
N GLY A 150 -16.82 -19.62 23.22
CA GLY A 150 -17.91 -19.29 22.29
C GLY A 150 -18.06 -17.79 21.96
N GLY A 151 -17.12 -16.93 22.38
CA GLY A 151 -17.10 -15.52 22.00
C GLY A 151 -15.75 -14.85 22.15
N TRP A 152 -15.65 -13.60 21.70
CA TRP A 152 -14.51 -12.73 22.01
C TRP A 152 -14.52 -12.35 23.48
N LEU A 153 -13.36 -12.45 24.13
CA LEU A 153 -13.18 -12.05 25.51
C LEU A 153 -12.89 -10.53 25.56
N ASP A 154 -13.78 -9.76 26.19
CA ASP A 154 -13.57 -8.34 26.45
C ASP A 154 -13.26 -8.14 27.93
N TRP A 155 -11.96 -8.11 28.26
CA TRP A 155 -11.46 -7.92 29.62
C TRP A 155 -10.81 -6.55 29.83
N GLY A 156 -11.06 -5.63 28.90
CA GLY A 156 -10.46 -4.31 28.87
C GLY A 156 -9.29 -4.19 27.90
N GLU A 157 -8.88 -2.95 27.68
CA GLU A 157 -7.79 -2.54 26.80
C GLU A 157 -6.44 -3.13 27.24
N ASN A 158 -5.63 -3.50 26.26
CA ASN A 158 -4.28 -4.04 26.32
C ASN A 158 -4.18 -5.37 27.09
N TYR A 159 -5.31 -6.02 27.42
CA TYR A 159 -5.28 -7.25 28.21
C TYR A 159 -4.54 -8.36 27.47
N PHE A 160 -4.76 -8.47 26.16
CA PHE A 160 -4.25 -9.56 25.33
C PHE A 160 -2.99 -9.20 24.55
N ASP A 161 -2.38 -8.03 24.79
CA ASP A 161 -1.16 -7.61 24.09
C ASP A 161 -0.01 -8.60 24.18
N TYR A 162 0.06 -9.37 25.27
CA TYR A 162 1.06 -10.43 25.42
C TYR A 162 0.97 -11.54 24.35
N LEU A 163 -0.13 -11.61 23.59
CA LEU A 163 -0.31 -12.57 22.50
C LEU A 163 0.72 -12.33 21.40
N ASP A 164 0.91 -11.08 20.96
CA ASP A 164 1.92 -10.68 19.98
C ASP A 164 2.00 -11.64 18.77
N VAL A 165 0.87 -11.97 18.13
CA VAL A 165 0.83 -13.01 17.07
C VAL A 165 1.36 -12.51 15.72
N GLY A 166 1.86 -13.45 14.91
CA GLY A 166 2.41 -13.18 13.58
C GLY A 166 1.33 -12.87 12.54
N VAL A 167 1.32 -11.65 11.97
CA VAL A 167 0.35 -11.18 10.98
C VAL A 167 1.06 -10.39 9.88
N ARG A 168 0.64 -10.62 8.63
CA ARG A 168 1.04 -9.82 7.46
C ARG A 168 -0.19 -9.43 6.65
N ILE A 169 -0.22 -8.16 6.25
CA ILE A 169 -1.28 -7.63 5.39
C ILE A 169 -0.61 -6.83 4.29
N ASP A 170 -0.81 -7.28 3.06
CA ASP A 170 -0.39 -6.55 1.87
C ASP A 170 -1.59 -5.79 1.28
N ALA A 171 -1.37 -4.52 0.94
CA ALA A 171 -2.39 -3.69 0.33
C ALA A 171 -1.82 -2.71 -0.69
N THR A 172 -2.68 -2.24 -1.57
CA THR A 172 -2.39 -1.19 -2.56
C THR A 172 -3.35 -0.03 -2.43
N PRO A 173 -2.93 1.22 -2.69
CA PRO A 173 -3.85 2.32 -2.91
C PRO A 173 -4.82 2.01 -4.07
N PRO A 174 -6.09 2.44 -4.02
CA PRO A 174 -7.03 2.27 -5.12
C PRO A 174 -6.49 2.89 -6.43
N ALA A 175 -6.79 2.22 -7.55
CA ALA A 175 -6.43 2.72 -8.87
C ALA A 175 -7.01 4.13 -9.12
N GLY A 176 -6.18 5.04 -9.63
CA GLY A 176 -6.60 6.40 -10.03
C GLY A 176 -6.11 7.54 -9.14
N LEU A 177 -5.45 7.26 -8.01
CA LEU A 177 -4.72 8.29 -7.26
C LEU A 177 -3.37 8.58 -7.94
N PRO A 178 -3.01 9.86 -8.20
CA PRO A 178 -1.67 10.19 -8.66
C PRO A 178 -0.66 9.70 -7.63
N THR A 179 0.16 8.73 -8.00
CA THR A 179 1.29 8.35 -7.15
C THR A 179 2.21 9.56 -6.98
N PRO A 180 2.91 9.70 -5.85
CA PRO A 180 3.86 10.81 -5.65
C PRO A 180 4.85 10.98 -6.82
N GLY A 181 5.26 9.87 -7.43
CA GLY A 181 6.10 9.87 -8.65
C GLY A 181 5.43 10.50 -9.88
N SER A 182 4.12 10.32 -10.04
CA SER A 182 3.34 10.93 -11.14
C SER A 182 3.24 12.45 -10.99
N LEU A 183 3.11 12.94 -9.76
CA LEU A 183 3.12 14.38 -9.47
C LEU A 183 4.50 15.00 -9.68
N ALA A 184 5.57 14.29 -9.30
CA ALA A 184 6.94 14.74 -9.55
C ALA A 184 7.25 14.84 -11.05
N LEU A 185 6.80 13.87 -11.86
CA LEU A 185 6.94 13.90 -13.31
C LEU A 185 6.11 15.01 -13.96
N LEU A 186 4.87 15.23 -13.49
CA LEU A 186 4.05 16.35 -13.95
C LEU A 186 4.74 17.70 -13.63
N GLY A 187 5.26 17.84 -12.41
CA GLY A 187 6.01 19.02 -11.98
C GLY A 187 7.27 19.25 -12.82
N ALA A 188 8.05 18.20 -13.07
CA ALA A 188 9.23 18.27 -13.93
C ALA A 188 8.88 18.65 -15.38
N GLY A 189 7.81 18.07 -15.94
CA GLY A 189 7.33 18.40 -17.29
C GLY A 189 6.91 19.87 -17.42
N LEU A 190 6.19 20.40 -16.44
CA LEU A 190 5.82 21.83 -16.40
C LEU A 190 7.05 22.74 -16.26
N ALA A 191 8.05 22.35 -15.47
CA ALA A 191 9.30 23.10 -15.34
C ALA A 191 10.07 23.14 -16.67
N VAL A 192 10.17 22.02 -17.40
CA VAL A 192 10.80 21.96 -18.73
C VAL A 192 10.04 22.85 -19.73
N LEU A 193 8.70 22.81 -19.74
CA LEU A 193 7.88 23.66 -20.60
C LEU A 193 8.03 25.16 -20.28
N ALA A 194 8.16 25.51 -18.99
CA ALA A 194 8.38 26.88 -18.56
C ALA A 194 9.77 27.41 -18.97
N VAL A 195 10.81 26.57 -18.92
CA VAL A 195 12.16 26.91 -19.40
C VAL A 195 12.19 27.03 -20.93
N ALA A 196 11.54 26.11 -21.65
CA ALA A 196 11.48 26.14 -23.11
C ALA A 196 10.79 27.41 -23.66
N ARG A 197 9.76 27.91 -22.97
CA ARG A 197 9.07 29.17 -23.35
C ARG A 197 9.88 30.44 -23.10
N ARG A 198 10.98 30.37 -22.34
CA ARG A 198 11.77 31.53 -21.93
C ARG A 198 12.99 31.80 -22.80
N THR A 199 13.27 31.01 -23.84
CA THR A 199 14.33 31.36 -24.80
C THR A 199 13.78 32.41 -25.77
N PRO A 200 14.19 33.69 -25.67
CA PRO A 200 13.89 34.67 -26.69
C PRO A 200 14.78 34.34 -27.89
N VAL A 201 14.22 34.31 -29.09
CA VAL A 201 15.02 34.42 -30.30
C VAL A 201 15.61 35.83 -30.25
N ASP A 202 16.92 35.93 -30.02
CA ASP A 202 17.64 37.20 -30.11
C ASP A 202 17.39 37.78 -31.50
N ALA A 203 16.61 38.86 -31.54
CA ALA A 203 16.54 39.75 -32.69
C ALA A 203 17.84 40.56 -32.69
N ASP A 204 18.82 40.10 -33.48
CA ASP A 204 20.03 40.88 -33.76
C ASP A 204 19.64 42.00 -34.75
N ASP A 205 19.42 43.18 -34.17
CA ASP A 205 19.19 44.45 -34.85
C ASP A 205 20.57 45.13 -35.00
N GLY A 206 21.09 45.17 -36.21
CA GLY A 206 22.49 45.59 -36.41
C GLY A 206 22.84 45.96 -37.84
N SER A 207 22.18 46.98 -38.43
CA SER A 207 22.84 47.70 -39.53
C SER A 207 22.42 49.18 -39.68
N ALA A 208 23.47 50.02 -39.69
CA ALA A 208 23.62 51.39 -40.20
C ALA A 208 23.53 52.54 -39.17
N PRO A 209 24.25 53.69 -39.35
CA PRO A 209 25.04 54.13 -40.52
C PRO A 209 26.48 54.60 -40.22
N TYR A 210 27.35 54.60 -41.25
CA TYR A 210 28.65 55.28 -41.24
C TYR A 210 28.49 56.60 -42.01
N ASN A 211 28.57 57.75 -41.32
CA ASN A 211 28.49 59.07 -41.93
C ASN A 211 29.89 59.71 -41.91
N ALA A 212 30.54 59.74 -43.07
CA ALA A 212 31.86 60.34 -43.25
C ALA A 212 31.74 61.81 -43.63
N SER A 213 32.46 62.62 -42.87
CA SER A 213 32.72 64.06 -42.99
C SER A 213 33.10 64.54 -44.41
N GLY A 214 32.48 65.63 -44.86
CA GLY A 214 32.92 66.43 -46.01
C GLY A 214 32.45 67.88 -45.90
N HIS A 215 33.40 68.79 -45.67
CA HIS A 215 33.24 70.24 -45.49
C HIS A 215 32.53 70.98 -46.64
N PRO A 216 31.88 72.13 -46.38
CA PRO A 216 31.43 73.05 -47.41
C PRO A 216 32.46 74.18 -47.65
N ARG A 217 32.64 74.63 -48.91
CA ARG A 217 32.97 76.04 -49.22
C ARG A 217 32.41 76.48 -50.58
N PRO A 218 32.14 77.80 -50.76
CA PRO A 218 31.26 78.33 -51.81
C PRO A 218 31.98 79.16 -52.91
N GLY A 219 31.42 79.13 -54.12
CA GLY A 219 31.32 80.22 -55.12
C GLY A 219 32.56 80.69 -55.90
N ALA A 220 32.48 80.69 -57.24
CA ALA A 220 32.47 81.90 -58.10
C ALA A 220 32.77 81.60 -59.60
N ARG A 221 31.93 82.22 -60.45
CA ARG A 221 31.96 82.42 -61.91
C ARG A 221 31.62 81.25 -62.84
#